data_AF-A0AAD7TEL5-F1
#
_entry.id   AF-A0AAD7TEL5-F1
#
_cell.length_a   1.000
_cell.length_b   1.000
_cell.length_c   1.000
_cell.angle_alpha   90.00
_cell.angle_beta   90.00
_cell.angle_gamma   90.00
#
_symmetry.space_group_name_H-M   'P 1'
#
loop_
_entity.id
_entity.type
_entity.pdbx_description
1 polymer ?
#
loop_
_entity_poly.entity_id
_entity_poly.type
_entity_poly.pdbx_seq_one_letter_code
_entity_poly.pdbx_strand_id
1 'polypeptide(L)'
;MLACAAHRQGLAITRFIEAEVRYAARHEYAQTAVDVIARRCRLSFLNAQAALDALPRVVEILAEELRWSPARAKAEFAAAQDFLASMGLPPGAAPRPLASTPKTVVECFESALGVKRTRPATGAQEIVYSRAQFAAGEVEALHGAFEKRVPAERRAGGEEKLAVGEVFELVKGLPGFQEIRQKDYDYVLEEAGFKGRKDVDFDEFVEICAELREVLSAPAPTGKEKTQRLRIPVEKSGGGV
;
A
#
# COMPACT_ATOMS: atom_id res chain seq x y z
N MET A 1 -16.42 -27.44 -32.32
CA MET A 1 -16.36 -28.27 -31.10
C MET A 1 -14.90 -28.31 -30.66
N LEU A 2 -14.47 -27.46 -29.73
CA LEU A 2 -14.56 -27.71 -28.30
C LEU A 2 -14.77 -26.39 -27.54
N ALA A 3 -15.89 -26.30 -26.83
CA ALA A 3 -16.01 -25.46 -25.65
C ALA A 3 -15.65 -26.35 -24.45
N CYS A 4 -14.84 -25.87 -23.49
CA CYS A 4 -14.70 -26.53 -22.19
C CYS A 4 -14.34 -25.55 -21.06
N ALA A 5 -15.34 -25.37 -20.19
CA ALA A 5 -15.26 -25.22 -18.73
C ALA A 5 -14.59 -23.98 -18.08
N ALA A 6 -15.48 -23.04 -17.75
CA ALA A 6 -15.58 -22.16 -16.59
C ALA A 6 -14.71 -22.39 -15.32
N HIS A 7 -14.50 -21.24 -14.66
CA HIS A 7 -14.47 -21.01 -13.20
C HIS A 7 -13.16 -21.26 -12.40
N ARG A 8 -12.44 -20.16 -12.08
CA ARG A 8 -11.88 -19.94 -10.74
C ARG A 8 -11.52 -18.46 -10.50
N GLN A 9 -12.17 -17.86 -9.50
CA GLN A 9 -11.95 -16.49 -9.03
C GLN A 9 -10.71 -16.39 -8.13
N GLY A 10 -10.09 -15.20 -8.09
CA GLY A 10 -9.09 -14.84 -7.07
C GLY A 10 -8.00 -13.91 -7.61
N LEU A 11 -8.31 -12.61 -7.70
CA LEU A 11 -7.52 -11.49 -8.21
C LEU A 11 -6.88 -11.74 -9.58
N ALA A 12 -7.72 -11.54 -10.60
CA ALA A 12 -7.34 -11.61 -11.99
C ALA A 12 -6.22 -10.61 -12.30
N ILE A 13 -5.08 -11.12 -12.77
CA ILE A 13 -4.48 -10.49 -13.96
C ILE A 13 -5.63 -10.50 -14.96
N THR A 14 -6.25 -9.35 -15.17
CA THR A 14 -7.38 -9.29 -16.10
C THR A 14 -6.85 -9.82 -17.42
N ARG A 15 -7.63 -10.69 -18.07
CA ARG A 15 -7.25 -11.34 -19.35
C ARG A 15 -6.81 -10.32 -20.43
N PHE A 16 -7.13 -9.05 -20.20
CA PHE A 16 -6.73 -7.88 -20.96
C PHE A 16 -5.23 -7.52 -20.83
N ILE A 17 -4.58 -7.72 -19.68
CA ILE A 17 -3.17 -7.34 -19.47
C ILE A 17 -2.21 -8.19 -20.32
N GLU A 18 -2.44 -9.50 -20.49
CA GLU A 18 -1.48 -10.33 -21.26
C GLU A 18 -1.42 -9.91 -22.74
N ALA A 19 -2.57 -9.63 -23.35
CA ALA A 19 -2.65 -9.15 -24.72
C ALA A 19 -2.06 -7.74 -24.85
N GLU A 20 -2.32 -6.85 -23.88
CA GLU A 20 -1.73 -5.51 -23.82
C GLU A 20 -0.21 -5.57 -23.70
N VAL A 21 0.36 -6.47 -22.89
CA VAL A 21 1.82 -6.65 -22.75
C VAL A 21 2.43 -7.06 -24.09
N ARG A 22 1.83 -8.04 -24.78
CA ARG A 22 2.31 -8.45 -26.11
C ARG A 22 2.16 -7.33 -27.14
N TYR A 23 1.06 -6.58 -27.10
CA TYR A 23 0.85 -5.44 -27.98
C TYR A 23 1.90 -4.35 -27.72
N ALA A 24 2.16 -4.03 -26.45
CA ALA A 24 3.15 -3.05 -26.02
C ALA A 24 4.56 -3.43 -26.49
N ALA A 25 4.93 -4.72 -26.39
CA ALA A 25 6.22 -5.20 -26.88
C ALA A 25 6.36 -5.07 -28.40
N ARG A 26 5.32 -5.47 -29.16
CA ARG A 26 5.38 -5.55 -30.64
C ARG A 26 5.18 -4.21 -31.34
N HIS A 27 4.22 -3.41 -30.88
CA HIS A 27 3.75 -2.21 -31.60
C HIS A 27 4.10 -0.92 -30.88
N GLU A 28 4.41 -0.98 -29.59
CA GLU A 28 4.69 0.22 -28.79
C GLU A 28 6.12 0.29 -28.25
N TYR A 29 6.98 -0.63 -28.69
CA TYR A 29 8.41 -0.67 -28.38
C TYR A 29 8.71 -0.75 -26.86
N ALA A 30 7.86 -1.45 -26.11
CA ALA A 30 8.11 -1.68 -24.70
C ALA A 30 9.27 -2.66 -24.51
N GLN A 31 10.41 -2.16 -24.02
CA GLN A 31 11.66 -2.92 -23.88
C GLN A 31 12.04 -3.28 -22.44
N THR A 32 11.27 -2.84 -21.44
CA THR A 32 11.52 -3.15 -20.03
C THR A 32 10.21 -3.46 -19.32
N ALA A 33 10.28 -4.21 -18.22
CA ALA A 33 9.09 -4.53 -17.43
C ALA A 33 8.46 -3.27 -16.81
N VAL A 34 9.30 -2.30 -16.40
CA VAL A 34 8.88 -1.00 -15.87
C VAL A 34 8.08 -0.21 -16.89
N ASP A 35 8.47 -0.24 -18.18
CA ASP A 35 7.76 0.49 -19.23
C ASP A 35 6.30 0.03 -19.36
N VAL A 36 6.08 -1.29 -19.34
CA VAL A 36 4.75 -1.88 -19.43
C VAL A 36 3.91 -1.53 -18.21
N ILE A 37 4.40 -1.81 -16.99
CA ILE A 37 3.62 -1.63 -15.76
C ILE A 37 3.38 -0.15 -15.41
N ALA A 38 4.31 0.75 -15.76
CA ALA A 38 4.25 2.15 -15.36
C ALA A 38 3.70 3.07 -16.46
N ARG A 39 4.13 2.91 -17.72
CA ARG A 39 3.79 3.87 -18.78
C ARG A 39 2.63 3.41 -19.66
N ARG A 40 2.53 2.10 -19.95
CA ARG A 40 1.49 1.55 -20.85
C ARG A 40 0.22 1.16 -20.11
N CYS A 41 0.32 0.30 -19.11
CA CYS A 41 -0.83 -0.13 -18.31
C CYS A 41 -1.07 0.79 -17.10
N ARG A 42 -0.06 1.55 -16.66
CA ARG A 42 -0.10 2.42 -15.47
C ARG A 42 -0.56 1.71 -14.19
N LEU A 43 -0.40 0.39 -14.12
CA LEU A 43 -0.83 -0.44 -13.00
C LEU A 43 -0.09 -0.06 -11.70
N SER A 44 1.18 0.33 -11.80
CA SER A 44 1.98 0.75 -10.65
C SER A 44 1.45 2.01 -9.96
N PHE A 45 0.78 2.91 -10.69
CA PHE A 45 0.18 4.13 -10.12
C PHE A 45 -1.15 3.84 -9.44
N LEU A 46 -1.88 2.82 -9.90
CA LEU A 46 -3.19 2.48 -9.35
C LEU A 46 -3.07 1.62 -8.10
N ASN A 47 -2.20 0.59 -8.16
CA ASN A 47 -1.99 -0.32 -7.04
C ASN A 47 -0.62 -1.02 -7.17
N ALA A 48 0.35 -0.57 -6.38
CA ALA A 48 1.71 -1.12 -6.40
C ALA A 48 1.76 -2.61 -6.03
N GLN A 49 0.92 -3.07 -5.10
CA GLN A 49 0.85 -4.49 -4.72
C GLN A 49 0.26 -5.35 -5.85
N ALA A 50 -0.78 -4.89 -6.53
CA ALA A 50 -1.33 -5.60 -7.68
C ALA A 50 -0.34 -5.63 -8.86
N ALA A 51 0.44 -4.57 -9.04
CA ALA A 51 1.53 -4.55 -10.01
C ALA A 51 2.61 -5.59 -9.68
N LEU A 52 2.98 -5.73 -8.41
CA LEU A 52 3.92 -6.76 -7.94
C LEU A 52 3.38 -8.17 -8.20
N ASP A 53 2.09 -8.40 -7.92
CA ASP A 53 1.43 -9.69 -8.14
C ASP A 53 1.42 -10.08 -9.63
N ALA A 54 1.27 -9.11 -10.54
CA ALA A 54 1.26 -9.31 -11.98
C ALA A 54 2.67 -9.39 -12.62
N LEU A 55 3.69 -8.82 -11.96
CA LEU A 55 5.03 -8.64 -12.51
C LEU A 55 5.70 -9.94 -13.02
N PRO A 56 5.63 -11.10 -12.33
CA PRO A 56 6.25 -12.33 -12.81
C PRO A 56 5.73 -12.73 -14.20
N ARG A 57 4.42 -12.59 -14.43
CA ARG A 57 3.78 -12.95 -15.69
C ARG A 57 4.09 -11.95 -16.80
N VAL A 58 4.17 -10.67 -16.48
CA VAL A 58 4.59 -9.63 -17.44
C VAL A 58 6.02 -9.89 -17.92
N VAL A 59 6.94 -10.21 -17.01
CA VAL A 59 8.35 -10.51 -17.34
C VAL A 59 8.45 -11.77 -18.20
N GLU A 60 7.65 -12.81 -17.92
CA GLU A 60 7.61 -14.03 -18.73
C GLU A 60 7.18 -13.74 -20.17
N ILE A 61 6.09 -12.98 -20.36
CA ILE A 61 5.60 -12.60 -21.69
C ILE A 61 6.62 -11.73 -22.43
N LEU A 62 7.23 -10.75 -21.77
CA LEU A 62 8.26 -9.91 -22.39
C LEU A 62 9.51 -10.71 -22.75
N ALA A 63 9.89 -11.69 -21.92
CA ALA A 63 11.01 -12.57 -22.20
C ALA A 63 10.76 -13.44 -23.43
N GLU A 64 9.52 -13.93 -23.63
CA GLU A 64 9.12 -14.64 -24.85
C GLU A 64 9.18 -13.73 -26.09
N GLU A 65 8.56 -12.55 -26.02
CA GLU A 65 8.44 -11.63 -27.16
C GLU A 65 9.80 -11.04 -27.59
N LEU A 66 10.65 -10.68 -26.63
CA LEU A 66 11.94 -10.04 -26.86
C LEU A 66 13.13 -11.01 -26.77
N ARG A 67 12.86 -12.31 -26.59
CA ARG A 67 13.85 -13.39 -26.48
C ARG A 67 14.93 -13.11 -25.42
N TRP A 68 14.52 -12.72 -24.23
CA TRP A 68 15.45 -12.45 -23.13
C TRP A 68 16.10 -13.71 -22.59
N SER A 69 17.35 -13.58 -22.16
CA SER A 69 17.99 -14.63 -21.37
C SER A 69 17.36 -14.71 -19.97
N PRO A 70 17.42 -15.88 -19.29
CA PRO A 70 16.93 -16.00 -17.92
C PRO A 70 17.61 -15.00 -16.95
N ALA A 71 18.89 -14.70 -17.19
CA ALA A 71 19.63 -13.70 -16.43
C ALA A 71 19.05 -12.29 -16.61
N ARG A 72 18.70 -11.90 -17.85
CA ARG A 72 18.05 -10.62 -18.14
C ARG A 72 16.66 -10.55 -17.54
N ALA A 73 15.85 -11.59 -17.69
CA ALA A 73 14.51 -11.64 -17.11
C ALA A 73 14.55 -11.44 -15.58
N LYS A 74 15.51 -12.08 -14.89
CA LYS A 74 15.73 -11.88 -13.46
C LYS A 74 16.16 -10.45 -13.11
N ALA A 75 17.03 -9.84 -13.91
CA ALA A 75 17.46 -8.46 -13.72
C ALA A 75 16.31 -7.46 -13.92
N GLU A 76 15.48 -7.65 -14.95
CA GLU A 76 14.28 -6.84 -15.21
C GLU A 76 13.24 -6.98 -14.07
N PHE A 77 13.06 -8.20 -13.55
CA PHE A 77 12.20 -8.45 -12.40
C PHE A 77 12.70 -7.72 -11.13
N ALA A 78 14.01 -7.75 -10.86
CA ALA A 78 14.60 -7.01 -9.74
C ALA A 78 14.44 -5.50 -9.91
N ALA A 79 14.78 -4.96 -11.09
CA ALA A 79 14.66 -3.55 -11.39
C ALA A 79 13.21 -3.03 -11.29
N ALA A 80 12.24 -3.85 -11.69
CA ALA A 80 10.82 -3.51 -11.57
C ALA A 80 10.33 -3.57 -10.10
N GLN A 81 10.83 -4.48 -9.27
CA GLN A 81 10.55 -4.46 -7.83
C GLN A 81 11.10 -3.21 -7.16
N ASP A 82 12.34 -2.82 -7.48
CA ASP A 82 12.97 -1.61 -6.97
C ASP A 82 12.16 -0.36 -7.39
N PHE A 83 11.68 -0.34 -8.63
CA PHE A 83 10.78 0.71 -9.10
C PHE A 83 9.47 0.73 -8.30
N LEU A 84 8.84 -0.42 -8.06
CA LEU A 84 7.60 -0.48 -7.27
C LEU A 84 7.79 -0.03 -5.82
N ALA A 85 8.96 -0.26 -5.22
CA ALA A 85 9.30 0.31 -3.91
C ALA A 85 9.22 1.84 -3.91
N SER A 86 9.67 2.51 -4.99
CA SER A 86 9.51 3.96 -5.15
C SER A 86 8.06 4.41 -5.40
N MET A 87 7.16 3.48 -5.73
CA MET A 87 5.74 3.71 -6.00
C MET A 87 4.83 3.40 -4.80
N GLY A 88 5.41 3.20 -3.60
CA GLY A 88 4.64 2.96 -2.37
C GLY A 88 4.42 1.48 -2.03
N LEU A 89 5.20 0.56 -2.62
CA LEU A 89 5.21 -0.84 -2.19
C LEU A 89 5.93 -0.98 -0.84
N PRO A 90 5.36 -1.70 0.15
CA PRO A 90 5.99 -1.81 1.47
C PRO A 90 7.27 -2.66 1.44
N PRO A 91 8.22 -2.39 2.36
CA PRO A 91 9.41 -3.22 2.50
C PRO A 91 9.00 -4.67 2.85
N GLY A 92 9.54 -5.65 2.14
CA GLY A 92 9.19 -7.06 2.33
C GLY A 92 7.89 -7.50 1.66
N ALA A 93 7.25 -6.66 0.84
CA ALA A 93 6.15 -7.10 -0.02
C ALA A 93 6.58 -8.26 -0.93
N ALA A 94 5.84 -9.36 -0.87
CA ALA A 94 6.02 -10.49 -1.77
C ALA A 94 4.87 -10.54 -2.78
N PRO A 95 5.13 -11.00 -4.03
CA PRO A 95 4.05 -11.30 -4.96
C PRO A 95 3.11 -12.31 -4.32
N ARG A 96 1.81 -12.00 -4.27
CA ARG A 96 0.82 -12.96 -3.80
C ARG A 96 0.73 -14.11 -4.80
N PRO A 97 0.79 -15.37 -4.35
CA PRO A 97 0.64 -16.50 -5.25
C PRO A 97 -0.75 -16.43 -5.90
N LEU A 98 -0.75 -16.39 -7.24
CA LEU A 98 -1.97 -16.51 -8.03
C LEU A 98 -2.64 -17.82 -7.63
N ALA A 99 -3.95 -17.79 -7.38
CA ALA A 99 -4.74 -18.93 -6.87
C ALA A 99 -4.70 -20.20 -7.76
N SER A 100 -3.98 -20.16 -8.89
CA SER A 100 -3.83 -21.22 -9.88
C SER A 100 -2.46 -21.90 -9.92
N THR A 101 -1.50 -21.59 -9.02
CA THR A 101 -0.25 -22.38 -8.98
C THR A 101 -0.59 -23.83 -8.63
N PRO A 102 -0.13 -24.83 -9.42
CA PRO A 102 -0.39 -26.22 -9.08
C PRO A 102 0.25 -26.49 -7.72
N LYS A 103 -0.59 -26.90 -6.75
CA LYS A 103 -0.13 -27.27 -5.41
C LYS A 103 0.99 -28.28 -5.54
N THR A 104 2.09 -28.05 -4.83
CA THR A 104 3.18 -29.02 -4.75
C THR A 104 2.63 -30.34 -4.19
N VAL A 105 3.20 -31.51 -4.53
CA VAL A 105 2.69 -32.83 -4.09
C VAL A 105 2.53 -32.88 -2.56
N VAL A 106 3.43 -32.21 -1.84
CA VAL A 106 3.41 -32.03 -0.37
C VAL A 106 2.19 -31.23 0.09
N GLU A 107 1.91 -30.08 -0.51
CA GLU A 107 0.75 -29.23 -0.17
C GLU A 107 -0.59 -29.90 -0.50
N CYS A 108 -0.61 -30.73 -1.54
CA CYS A 108 -1.77 -31.56 -1.90
C CYS A 108 -2.02 -32.64 -0.84
N PHE A 109 -0.96 -33.31 -0.37
CA PHE A 109 -1.04 -34.33 0.68
C PHE A 109 -1.44 -33.73 2.04
N GLU A 110 -0.88 -32.57 2.40
CA GLU A 110 -1.24 -31.83 3.62
C GLU A 110 -2.70 -31.35 3.61
N SER A 111 -3.20 -30.90 2.45
CA SER A 111 -4.62 -30.56 2.26
C SER A 111 -5.53 -31.79 2.42
N ALA A 112 -5.09 -32.96 1.95
CA ALA A 112 -5.84 -34.21 2.03
C ALA A 112 -5.87 -34.79 3.45
N LEU A 113 -4.81 -34.58 4.24
CA LEU A 113 -4.73 -35.00 5.64
C LEU A 113 -5.40 -34.02 6.62
N GLY A 114 -6.02 -32.94 6.14
CA GLY A 114 -6.79 -32.02 6.99
C GLY A 114 -5.94 -31.23 8.00
N VAL A 115 -4.62 -31.16 7.81
CA VAL A 115 -3.71 -30.38 8.67
C VAL A 115 -3.89 -28.90 8.36
N LYS A 116 -4.88 -28.26 9.01
CA LYS A 116 -5.08 -26.82 8.93
C LYS A 116 -3.97 -26.11 9.69
N ARG A 117 -2.91 -25.69 8.99
CA ARG A 117 -2.04 -24.63 9.53
C ARG A 117 -2.88 -23.36 9.67
N THR A 118 -3.17 -22.99 10.91
CA THR A 118 -3.66 -21.65 11.24
C THR A 118 -2.63 -20.66 10.72
N ARG A 119 -3.00 -19.89 9.68
CA ARG A 119 -2.19 -18.74 9.27
C ARG A 119 -2.08 -17.83 10.49
N PRO A 120 -0.86 -17.44 10.92
CA PRO A 120 -0.74 -16.43 11.96
C PRO A 120 -1.46 -15.18 11.46
N ALA A 121 -2.26 -14.58 12.35
CA ALA A 121 -2.87 -13.29 12.10
C ALA A 121 -1.77 -12.34 11.63
N THR A 122 -1.98 -11.73 10.46
CA THR A 122 -1.04 -10.79 9.87
C THR A 122 -0.68 -9.76 10.93
N GLY A 123 0.59 -9.73 11.34
CA GLY A 123 1.10 -8.75 12.29
C GLY A 123 0.80 -7.34 11.80
N ALA A 124 0.70 -6.40 12.75
CA ALA A 124 0.44 -4.98 12.52
C ALA A 124 1.01 -4.52 11.18
N GLN A 125 0.11 -4.16 10.27
CA GLN A 125 0.50 -3.71 8.94
C GLN A 125 1.37 -2.47 9.10
N GLU A 126 2.64 -2.59 8.71
CA GLU A 126 3.53 -1.44 8.54
C GLU A 126 2.83 -0.46 7.61
N ILE A 127 2.74 0.81 8.02
CA ILE A 127 1.89 1.81 7.40
C ILE A 127 2.36 2.04 5.97
N VAL A 128 1.67 1.36 5.05
CA VAL A 128 1.82 1.53 3.60
C VAL A 128 0.97 2.73 3.23
N TYR A 129 1.46 3.58 2.32
CA TYR A 129 0.70 4.65 1.66
C TYR A 129 -0.47 4.07 0.82
N SER A 130 -1.44 3.49 1.52
CA SER A 130 -2.76 3.15 1.00
C SER A 130 -3.60 4.41 1.07
N ARG A 131 -4.26 4.79 -0.03
CA ARG A 131 -5.22 5.90 -0.03
C ARG A 131 -6.32 5.76 1.04
N ALA A 132 -6.60 4.52 1.48
CA ALA A 132 -7.34 4.28 2.70
C ALA A 132 -6.36 4.37 3.88
N GLN A 133 -6.43 5.49 4.60
CA GLN A 133 -5.60 5.70 5.77
C GLN A 133 -5.96 4.71 6.88
N PHE A 134 -7.23 4.31 7.03
CA PHE A 134 -7.69 3.37 8.08
C PHE A 134 -7.98 1.97 7.54
N ALA A 135 -7.69 0.94 8.34
CA ALA A 135 -8.09 -0.44 8.07
C ALA A 135 -9.60 -0.66 8.34
N ALA A 136 -10.18 -1.70 7.74
CA ALA A 136 -11.56 -2.10 8.04
C ALA A 136 -11.72 -2.49 9.52
N GLY A 137 -12.65 -1.88 10.24
CA GLY A 137 -12.85 -2.08 11.69
C GLY A 137 -12.09 -1.08 12.58
N GLU A 138 -11.17 -0.29 12.01
CA GLU A 138 -10.34 0.65 12.77
C GLU A 138 -11.14 1.89 13.19
N VAL A 139 -12.01 2.41 12.31
CA VAL A 139 -12.86 3.57 12.61
C VAL A 139 -13.85 3.25 13.71
N GLU A 140 -14.38 2.02 13.75
CA GLU A 140 -15.25 1.53 14.82
C GLU A 140 -14.49 1.42 16.16
N ALA A 141 -13.22 1.04 16.12
CA ALA A 141 -12.36 1.04 17.31
C ALA A 141 -12.07 2.47 17.82
N LEU A 142 -11.85 3.43 16.90
CA LEU A 142 -11.71 4.85 17.22
C LEU A 142 -12.98 5.41 17.86
N HIS A 143 -14.15 5.08 17.29
CA HIS A 143 -15.45 5.46 17.85
C HIS A 143 -15.60 4.93 19.28
N GLY A 144 -15.33 3.64 19.50
CA GLY A 144 -15.40 3.04 20.84
C GLY A 144 -14.36 3.57 21.84
N ALA A 145 -13.29 4.23 21.38
CA ALA A 145 -12.28 4.89 22.21
C ALA A 145 -12.61 6.37 22.49
N PHE A 146 -13.36 7.02 21.58
CA PHE A 146 -13.85 8.40 21.68
C PHE A 146 -15.09 8.51 22.59
N GLU A 147 -16.07 7.62 22.40
CA GLU A 147 -16.90 7.12 23.50
C GLU A 147 -15.97 6.53 24.58
N LYS A 148 -16.34 5.88 25.67
CA LYS A 148 -15.44 5.73 26.85
C LYS A 148 -14.84 7.04 27.41
N ARG A 149 -14.10 7.88 26.66
CA ARG A 149 -13.46 9.12 27.12
C ARG A 149 -14.41 10.29 27.27
N VAL A 150 -15.46 10.42 26.44
CA VAL A 150 -16.50 11.45 26.66
C VAL A 150 -17.17 11.22 28.02
N PRO A 151 -17.23 12.20 28.94
CA PRO A 151 -17.88 12.03 30.24
C PRO A 151 -19.34 11.58 30.09
N ALA A 152 -19.77 10.61 30.90
CA ALA A 152 -21.13 10.05 30.83
C ALA A 152 -22.23 11.12 30.99
N GLU A 153 -21.93 12.20 31.71
CA GLU A 153 -22.80 13.36 31.92
C GLU A 153 -23.04 14.15 30.62
N ARG A 154 -22.02 14.30 29.77
CA ARG A 154 -22.14 15.01 28.48
C ARG A 154 -22.84 14.16 27.41
N ARG A 155 -22.69 12.83 27.47
CA ARG A 155 -23.44 11.88 26.63
C ARG A 155 -24.94 11.95 26.88
N ALA A 156 -25.35 12.07 28.14
CA ALA A 156 -26.76 12.20 28.49
C ALA A 156 -27.38 13.53 27.99
N GLY A 157 -26.55 14.56 27.75
CA GLY A 157 -26.96 15.85 27.19
C GLY A 157 -26.95 15.92 25.66
N GLY A 158 -26.53 14.86 24.95
CA GLY A 158 -26.39 14.86 23.49
C GLY A 158 -25.14 15.59 22.97
N GLU A 159 -24.20 15.94 23.85
CA GLU A 159 -22.93 16.58 23.48
C GLU A 159 -21.81 15.53 23.44
N GLU A 160 -21.66 14.85 22.30
CA GLU A 160 -20.58 13.91 22.02
C GLU A 160 -19.29 14.65 21.62
N LYS A 161 -18.86 15.61 22.45
CA LYS A 161 -17.69 16.46 22.17
C LYS A 161 -16.61 16.29 23.24
N LEU A 162 -15.35 16.29 22.80
CA LEU A 162 -14.15 16.24 23.64
C LEU A 162 -13.37 17.55 23.57
N ALA A 163 -12.74 17.96 24.66
CA ALA A 163 -11.86 19.12 24.62
C ALA A 163 -10.56 18.80 23.86
N VAL A 164 -10.01 19.76 23.11
CA VAL A 164 -8.80 19.55 22.27
C VAL A 164 -7.60 19.00 23.05
N GLY A 165 -7.46 19.37 24.33
CA GLY A 165 -6.41 18.84 25.20
C GLY A 165 -6.62 17.37 25.61
N GLU A 166 -7.87 16.91 25.70
CA GLU A 166 -8.20 15.52 25.99
C GLU A 166 -8.03 14.62 24.76
N VAL A 167 -8.23 15.18 23.56
CA VAL A 167 -8.01 14.49 22.28
C VAL A 167 -6.55 14.08 22.14
N PHE A 168 -5.60 14.96 22.48
CA PHE A 168 -4.18 14.61 22.37
C PHE A 168 -3.78 13.41 23.24
N GLU A 169 -4.27 13.37 24.49
CA GLU A 169 -4.02 12.25 25.40
C GLU A 169 -4.72 10.96 24.93
N LEU A 170 -5.92 11.08 24.35
CA LEU A 170 -6.61 9.95 23.73
C LEU A 170 -5.80 9.38 22.56
N VAL A 171 -5.35 10.24 21.65
CA VAL A 171 -4.59 9.84 20.45
C VAL A 171 -3.30 9.12 20.84
N LYS A 172 -2.54 9.63 21.81
CA LYS A 172 -1.32 8.95 22.31
C LYS A 172 -1.57 7.56 22.88
N GLY A 173 -2.76 7.31 23.44
CA GLY A 173 -3.15 6.02 23.97
C GLY A 173 -3.51 4.99 22.90
N LEU A 174 -3.73 5.42 21.66
CA LEU A 174 -4.15 4.54 20.56
C LEU A 174 -2.97 3.81 19.91
N PRO A 175 -3.15 2.55 19.49
CA PRO A 175 -2.13 1.82 18.74
C PRO A 175 -1.85 2.54 17.41
N GLY A 176 -0.57 2.72 17.08
CA GLY A 176 -0.13 3.41 15.85
C GLY A 176 0.16 4.91 16.01
N PHE A 177 -0.26 5.51 17.13
CA PHE A 177 -0.12 6.95 17.39
C PHE A 177 0.78 7.26 18.62
N GLN A 178 1.50 6.26 19.12
CA GLN A 178 2.31 6.34 20.35
C GLN A 178 3.52 7.29 20.21
N GLU A 179 4.03 7.47 18.99
CA GLU A 179 5.26 8.23 18.72
C GLU A 179 5.02 9.71 18.38
N ILE A 180 3.79 10.21 18.51
CA ILE A 180 3.44 11.58 18.14
C ILE A 180 4.12 12.59 19.07
N ARG A 181 4.83 13.55 18.48
CA ARG A 181 5.39 14.70 19.18
C ARG A 181 4.35 15.80 19.26
N GLN A 182 4.39 16.60 20.34
CA GLN A 182 3.51 17.76 20.50
C GLN A 182 3.54 18.70 19.29
N LYS A 183 4.73 18.91 18.71
CA LYS A 183 4.91 19.77 17.54
C LYS A 183 4.16 19.28 16.30
N ASP A 184 4.11 17.96 16.10
CA ASP A 184 3.41 17.38 14.94
C ASP A 184 1.90 17.51 15.12
N TYR A 185 1.42 17.36 16.37
CA TYR A 185 0.02 17.58 16.72
C TYR A 185 -0.40 19.04 16.56
N ASP A 186 0.40 19.98 17.05
CA ASP A 186 0.12 21.40 16.92
C ASP A 186 0.10 21.81 15.43
N TYR A 187 1.01 21.26 14.61
CA TYR A 187 1.03 21.47 13.16
C TYR A 187 -0.26 20.98 12.49
N VAL A 188 -0.71 19.76 12.80
CA VAL A 188 -1.97 19.21 12.28
C VAL A 188 -3.18 20.06 12.72
N LEU A 189 -3.25 20.49 13.97
CA LEU A 189 -4.33 21.36 14.43
C LEU A 189 -4.36 22.71 13.69
N GLU A 190 -3.22 23.23 13.26
CA GLU A 190 -3.14 24.42 12.43
C GLU A 190 -3.59 24.15 10.98
N GLU A 191 -3.17 23.03 10.40
CA GLU A 191 -3.48 22.65 9.01
C GLU A 191 -4.97 22.31 8.82
N ALA A 192 -5.53 21.49 9.72
CA ALA A 192 -6.96 21.17 9.76
C ALA A 192 -7.86 22.34 10.20
N GLY A 193 -7.29 23.49 10.58
CA GLY A 193 -8.06 24.68 10.97
C GLY A 193 -8.72 24.59 12.35
N PHE A 194 -8.30 23.67 13.22
CA PHE A 194 -8.80 23.52 14.59
C PHE A 194 -8.14 24.47 15.60
N LYS A 195 -7.21 25.33 15.16
CA LYS A 195 -6.54 26.31 16.02
C LYS A 195 -7.53 27.22 16.75
N GLY A 196 -7.58 27.11 18.08
CA GLY A 196 -8.43 27.95 18.94
C GLY A 196 -9.86 27.43 19.16
N ARG A 197 -10.20 26.25 18.61
CA ARG A 197 -11.42 25.52 18.99
C ARG A 197 -11.26 24.96 20.41
N LYS A 198 -12.37 24.90 21.15
CA LYS A 198 -12.40 24.35 22.52
C LYS A 198 -12.73 22.87 22.51
N ASP A 199 -13.68 22.49 21.66
CA ASP A 199 -14.28 21.16 21.61
C ASP A 199 -14.24 20.61 20.18
N VAL A 200 -14.16 19.29 20.08
CA VAL A 200 -14.02 18.50 18.85
C VAL A 200 -15.07 17.38 18.88
N ASP A 201 -15.80 17.19 17.78
CA ASP A 201 -16.73 16.06 17.62
C ASP A 201 -16.03 14.80 17.08
N PHE A 202 -16.77 13.71 16.86
CA PHE A 202 -16.18 12.46 16.40
C PHE A 202 -15.64 12.54 14.95
N ASP A 203 -16.37 13.21 14.06
CA ASP A 203 -15.97 13.32 12.65
C ASP A 203 -14.66 14.15 12.53
N GLU A 204 -14.59 15.26 13.28
CA GLU A 204 -13.40 16.09 13.41
C GLU A 204 -12.24 15.34 14.08
N PHE A 205 -12.52 14.49 15.07
CA PHE A 205 -11.51 13.64 15.67
C PHE A 205 -10.92 12.63 14.68
N VAL A 206 -11.74 12.03 13.83
CA VAL A 206 -11.28 11.13 12.76
C VAL A 206 -10.42 11.88 11.75
N GLU A 207 -10.79 13.12 11.40
CA GLU A 207 -10.01 14.00 10.52
C GLU A 207 -8.63 14.32 11.11
N ILE A 208 -8.55 14.66 12.39
CA ILE A 208 -7.27 14.86 13.09
C ILE A 208 -6.42 13.59 13.09
N CYS A 209 -7.03 12.42 13.35
CA CYS A 209 -6.31 11.14 13.33
C CYS A 209 -5.80 10.78 11.93
N ALA A 210 -6.57 11.11 10.90
CA ALA A 210 -6.22 10.95 9.49
C ALA A 210 -4.94 11.72 9.14
N GLU A 211 -4.92 13.03 9.42
CA GLU A 211 -3.77 13.90 9.15
C GLU A 211 -2.54 13.51 9.96
N LEU A 212 -2.70 13.15 11.24
CA LEU A 212 -1.59 12.67 12.07
C LEU A 212 -0.96 11.41 11.49
N ARG A 213 -1.78 10.50 10.94
CA ARG A 213 -1.28 9.29 10.30
C ARG A 213 -0.49 9.59 9.03
N GLU A 214 -0.87 10.62 8.26
CA GLU A 214 -0.09 11.07 7.12
C GLU A 214 1.28 11.63 7.54
N VAL A 215 1.31 12.45 8.59
CA VAL A 215 2.55 13.03 9.13
C VAL A 215 3.48 11.95 9.67
N LEU A 216 2.95 10.92 10.34
CA LEU A 216 3.73 9.77 10.82
C LEU A 216 4.19 8.86 9.69
N SER A 217 3.37 8.71 8.63
CA SER A 217 3.72 7.89 7.47
C SER A 217 4.77 8.56 6.58
N ALA A 218 4.92 9.89 6.66
CA ALA A 218 5.93 10.59 5.89
C ALA A 218 7.33 10.11 6.32
N PRO A 219 8.17 9.60 5.38
CA PRO A 219 9.51 9.15 5.73
C PRO A 219 10.29 10.31 6.32
N ALA A 220 10.69 10.18 7.59
CA ALA A 220 11.54 11.17 8.24
C ALA A 220 12.82 11.32 7.41
N PRO A 221 13.15 12.51 6.88
CA PRO A 221 14.29 12.65 5.99
C PRO A 221 15.56 12.38 6.80
N THR A 222 16.20 11.24 6.55
CA THR A 222 17.49 10.93 7.15
C THR A 222 18.50 11.97 6.65
N GLY A 223 19.41 12.43 7.52
CA GLY A 223 20.32 13.54 7.18
C GLY A 223 21.12 13.34 5.88
N LYS A 224 21.37 12.07 5.48
CA LYS A 224 22.04 11.71 4.22
C LYS A 224 21.14 11.85 2.99
N GLU A 225 19.85 11.54 3.10
CA GLU A 225 18.88 11.69 1.99
C GLU A 225 18.59 13.16 1.66
N LYS A 226 18.61 14.06 2.66
CA LYS A 226 18.51 15.51 2.42
C LYS A 226 19.61 16.00 1.47
N THR A 227 20.86 15.58 1.70
CA THR A 227 22.00 15.95 0.86
C THR A 227 21.90 15.35 -0.55
N GLN A 228 21.37 14.12 -0.69
CA GLN A 228 21.18 13.49 -2.00
C GLN A 228 20.04 14.11 -2.81
N ARG A 229 18.92 14.53 -2.19
CA ARG A 229 17.83 15.25 -2.89
C ARG A 229 18.24 16.63 -3.39
N LEU A 230 19.16 17.28 -2.70
CA LEU A 230 19.76 18.56 -3.15
C LEU A 230 20.81 18.36 -4.25
N ARG A 231 21.24 17.11 -4.50
CA ARG A 231 22.24 16.78 -5.53
C ARG A 231 21.52 16.24 -6.76
N ILE A 232 21.38 17.08 -7.79
CA ILE A 232 20.86 16.64 -9.08
C ILE A 232 21.82 15.56 -9.65
N PRO A 233 21.37 14.31 -9.88
CA PRO A 233 22.23 13.26 -10.41
C PRO A 233 22.52 13.50 -11.90
N VAL A 234 23.74 13.93 -12.21
CA VAL A 234 24.17 14.23 -13.58
C VAL A 234 24.20 12.99 -14.49
N GLU A 235 24.33 11.77 -13.92
CA GLU A 235 24.35 10.51 -14.68
C GLU A 235 22.97 10.10 -15.21
N LYS A 236 21.88 10.63 -14.62
CA LYS A 236 20.49 10.38 -15.05
C LYS A 236 19.90 11.51 -15.89
N SER A 237 20.62 12.62 -16.05
CA SER A 237 20.27 13.67 -16.99
C SER A 237 20.62 13.20 -18.40
N GLY A 238 19.85 12.25 -18.91
CA GLY A 238 19.84 11.89 -20.32
C GLY A 238 19.29 13.06 -21.12
N GLY A 239 20.16 14.04 -21.40
CA GLY A 239 19.92 14.99 -22.47
C GLY A 239 19.79 14.18 -23.74
N GLY A 240 18.60 14.21 -24.33
CA GLY A 240 18.36 13.64 -25.65
C GLY A 240 19.38 14.22 -26.60
N VAL A 241 20.22 13.35 -27.16
CA VAL A 241 20.93 13.63 -28.42
C VAL A 241 19.94 13.58 -29.57
#